data_AF-A0A8S4QSG5-F1
#
_entry.id   AF-A0A8S4QSG5-F1
#
_cell.length_a   1.000
_cell.length_b   1.000
_cell.length_c   1.000
_cell.angle_alpha   90.00
_cell.angle_beta   90.00
_cell.angle_gamma   90.00
#
_symmetry.space_group_name_H-M   'P 1'
#
loop_
_entity.id
_entity.type
_entity.pdbx_description
1 polymer ?
#
loop_
_entity_poly.entity_id
_entity_poly.type
_entity_poly.pdbx_seq_one_letter_code
_entity_poly.pdbx_strand_id
1 'polypeptide(L)'
;MPKKSTNSVWWREYRKKLYKPNVRNMSIGTVLRINFRKTFKEYLENCSFGGIQRIRKRGQSKEQRTMRVLLFCTMLGTIAYYLQNLWFENLARPMIVNMESSTYPISNIEFPAVTLCNFNRISKDSLEKLILE
;
A
#
# COMPACT_ATOMS: atom_id res chain seq x y z
N MET A 1 18.02 19.63 25.87
CA MET A 1 18.96 19.14 26.91
C MET A 1 18.17 18.40 27.98
N PRO A 2 18.51 17.15 28.35
CA PRO A 2 17.72 16.41 29.34
C PRO A 2 17.97 16.95 30.76
N LYS A 3 16.90 17.26 31.51
CA LYS A 3 16.96 17.66 32.92
C LYS A 3 17.56 16.50 33.75
N LYS A 4 18.72 16.74 34.39
CA LYS A 4 19.29 15.80 35.37
C LYS A 4 18.42 15.81 36.62
N SER A 5 17.84 14.66 36.95
CA SER A 5 17.10 14.43 38.19
C SER A 5 18.05 14.50 39.37
N THR A 6 17.74 15.38 40.32
CA THR A 6 18.57 15.78 41.48
C THR A 6 18.83 14.66 42.50
N ASN A 7 18.29 13.45 42.29
CA ASN A 7 18.41 12.30 43.20
C ASN A 7 19.08 11.07 42.55
N SER A 8 20.00 11.27 41.60
CA SER A 8 20.77 10.15 41.02
C SER A 8 21.97 9.82 41.90
N VAL A 9 21.87 8.70 42.61
CA VAL A 9 22.91 8.23 43.51
C VAL A 9 24.13 7.72 42.74
N TRP A 10 25.34 8.21 43.06
CA TRP A 10 26.55 8.02 42.24
C TRP A 10 26.89 6.54 41.97
N TRP A 11 26.64 5.64 42.93
CA TRP A 11 26.88 4.21 42.75
C TRP A 11 25.96 3.52 41.74
N ARG A 12 24.78 4.08 41.45
CA ARG A 12 23.92 3.56 40.36
C ARG A 12 24.54 3.84 39.00
N GLU A 13 25.15 5.00 38.81
CA GLU A 13 25.82 5.35 37.56
C GLU A 13 27.13 4.58 37.41
N TYR A 14 27.88 4.44 38.50
CA TYR A 14 29.10 3.63 38.55
C TYR A 14 28.83 2.16 38.21
N ARG A 15 27.81 1.52 38.83
CA ARG A 15 27.41 0.14 38.50
C ARG A 15 26.97 -0.03 37.04
N LYS A 16 26.28 0.96 36.46
CA LYS A 16 25.89 0.91 35.04
C LYS A 16 27.09 0.98 34.10
N LYS A 17 28.16 1.69 34.47
CA LYS A 17 29.42 1.71 33.70
C LYS A 17 30.16 0.38 33.80
N LEU A 18 30.17 -0.25 34.98
CA LEU A 18 30.79 -1.56 35.20
C LEU A 18 30.05 -2.70 34.47
N TYR A 19 28.73 -2.63 34.33
CA TYR A 19 27.94 -3.64 33.62
C TYR A 19 27.95 -3.47 32.08
N LYS A 20 28.70 -2.49 31.54
CA LYS A 20 28.92 -2.42 30.09
C LYS A 20 29.82 -3.58 29.71
N PRO A 21 29.30 -4.59 29.02
CA PRO A 21 30.09 -5.78 28.79
C PRO A 21 31.16 -5.47 27.74
N ASN A 22 32.36 -5.99 27.94
CA ASN A 22 33.52 -5.69 27.11
C ASN A 22 33.28 -6.22 25.68
N VAL A 23 33.09 -5.31 24.73
CA VAL A 23 32.78 -5.63 23.32
C VAL A 23 33.85 -6.50 22.67
N ARG A 24 35.08 -6.51 23.18
CA ARG A 24 36.19 -7.33 22.65
C ARG A 24 36.01 -8.83 22.83
N ASN A 25 35.24 -9.29 23.82
CA ASN A 25 35.08 -10.71 24.14
C ASN A 25 33.67 -11.25 23.79
N MET A 26 32.90 -10.54 22.96
CA MET A 26 31.56 -10.97 22.57
C MET A 26 31.57 -11.68 21.23
N SER A 27 30.76 -12.74 21.15
CA SER A 27 30.32 -13.29 19.87
C SER A 27 29.68 -12.19 19.01
N ILE A 28 30.02 -12.19 17.72
CA ILE A 28 29.47 -11.30 16.70
C ILE A 28 27.93 -11.26 16.74
N GLY A 29 27.28 -12.40 17.01
CA GLY A 29 25.82 -12.47 17.13
C GLY A 29 25.26 -11.63 18.28
N THR A 30 25.97 -11.57 19.41
CA THR A 30 25.57 -10.74 20.56
C THR A 30 25.71 -9.25 20.26
N VAL A 31 26.81 -8.88 19.58
CA VAL A 31 27.04 -7.49 19.14
C VAL A 31 25.97 -7.05 18.15
N LEU A 32 25.65 -7.90 17.16
CA LEU A 32 24.60 -7.63 16.18
C LEU A 32 23.24 -7.43 16.87
N ARG A 33 22.88 -8.30 17.82
CA ARG A 33 21.61 -8.22 18.55
C ARG A 33 21.49 -6.95 19.39
N ILE A 34 22.57 -6.52 20.03
CA ILE A 34 22.61 -5.28 20.82
C ILE A 34 22.46 -4.06 19.90
N ASN A 35 23.24 -4.01 18.83
CA ASN A 35 23.18 -2.92 17.85
C ASN A 35 21.82 -2.87 17.19
N PHE A 36 21.29 -4.00 16.72
CA PHE A 36 19.95 -4.09 16.13
C PHE A 36 18.87 -3.56 17.08
N ARG A 37 18.88 -3.97 18.35
CA ARG A 37 17.93 -3.46 19.35
C ARG A 37 18.06 -1.95 19.58
N LYS A 38 19.29 -1.43 19.53
CA LYS A 38 19.55 0.00 19.71
C LYS A 38 19.09 0.80 18.49
N THR A 39 19.48 0.39 17.29
CA THR A 39 19.06 0.99 16.02
C THR A 39 17.56 0.92 15.85
N PHE A 40 16.93 -0.22 16.14
CA PHE A 40 15.47 -0.35 16.08
C PHE A 40 14.76 0.54 17.11
N LYS A 41 15.39 0.80 18.26
CA LYS A 41 14.86 1.74 19.24
C LYS A 41 14.94 3.19 18.74
N GLU A 42 16.08 3.59 18.21
CA GLU A 42 16.28 4.92 17.64
C GLU A 42 15.39 5.16 16.42
N TYR A 43 15.24 4.16 15.55
CA TYR A 43 14.37 4.20 14.39
C TYR A 43 12.91 4.44 14.79
N LEU A 44 12.37 3.66 15.74
CA LEU A 44 10.99 3.83 16.20
C LEU A 44 10.76 5.14 16.99
N GLU A 45 11.81 5.79 17.50
CA GLU A 45 11.71 7.10 18.16
C GLU A 45 11.64 8.26 17.14
N ASN A 46 12.32 8.10 15.99
CA ASN A 46 12.42 9.10 14.91
C ASN A 46 11.51 8.82 13.71
N CYS A 47 10.78 7.71 13.70
CA CYS A 47 9.89 7.36 12.61
C CYS A 47 8.75 8.38 12.49
N SER A 48 8.47 8.83 11.26
CA SER A 48 7.37 9.75 10.94
C SER A 48 5.98 9.15 11.22
N PHE A 49 5.89 7.85 11.50
CA PHE A 49 4.65 7.19 11.84
C PHE A 49 4.21 7.56 13.27
N GLY A 50 3.35 8.58 13.39
CA GLY A 50 2.94 9.17 14.68
C GLY A 50 2.33 8.21 15.71
N GLY A 51 1.78 7.07 15.27
CA GLY A 51 1.25 6.03 16.17
C GLY A 51 2.32 5.29 16.97
N ILE A 52 3.48 5.03 16.37
CA ILE A 52 4.56 4.22 16.95
C ILE A 52 5.24 4.95 18.11
N GLN A 53 5.43 6.26 17.98
CA GLN A 53 6.04 7.09 19.02
C GLN A 53 5.20 7.09 20.31
N ARG A 54 3.87 7.00 20.19
CA ARG A 54 2.92 6.95 21.32
C ARG A 54 2.92 5.59 22.04
N ILE A 55 3.29 4.50 21.36
CA ILE A 55 3.42 3.15 21.96
C ILE A 55 4.63 3.07 22.89
N ARG A 56 5.68 3.88 22.63
CA ARG A 56 6.97 3.82 23.34
C ARG A 56 7.10 4.80 24.52
N LYS A 57 6.12 5.67 24.81
CA LYS A 57 6.21 6.59 25.96
C LYS A 57 6.33 5.80 27.28
N ARG A 58 7.45 6.00 28.00
CA ARG A 58 7.72 5.36 29.31
C ARG A 58 6.83 6.01 30.38
N GLY A 59 6.16 5.20 31.20
CA GLY A 59 5.33 5.66 32.32
C GLY A 59 3.82 5.39 32.19
N GLN A 60 3.40 4.55 31.24
CA GLN A 60 1.99 4.19 31.04
C GLN A 60 1.70 2.78 31.58
N SER A 61 0.45 2.55 32.01
CA SER A 61 0.00 1.23 32.47
C SER A 61 0.20 0.17 31.38
N LYS A 62 0.53 -1.06 31.77
CA LYS A 62 0.78 -2.17 30.85
C LYS A 62 -0.42 -2.42 29.92
N GLU A 63 -1.64 -2.25 30.42
CA GLU A 63 -2.87 -2.45 29.65
C GLU A 63 -3.09 -1.40 28.56
N GLN A 64 -2.79 -0.14 28.84
CA GLN A 64 -2.88 0.91 27.82
C GLN A 64 -1.85 0.68 26.70
N ARG A 65 -0.72 0.07 27.01
CA ARG A 65 0.30 -0.26 26.03
C ARG A 65 -0.13 -1.42 25.13
N THR A 66 -0.76 -2.47 25.67
CA THR A 66 -1.26 -3.59 24.86
C THR A 66 -2.37 -3.12 23.94
N MET A 67 -3.32 -2.31 24.42
CA MET A 67 -4.38 -1.74 23.59
C MET A 67 -3.84 -0.91 22.42
N ARG A 68 -2.81 -0.08 22.64
CA ARG A 68 -2.20 0.70 21.54
C ARG A 68 -1.46 -0.15 20.52
N VAL A 69 -0.80 -1.23 20.95
CA VAL A 69 -0.16 -2.17 20.03
C VAL A 69 -1.22 -2.88 19.19
N LEU A 70 -2.31 -3.31 19.83
CA LEU A 70 -3.41 -3.99 19.16
C LEU A 70 -4.07 -3.08 18.11
N LEU A 71 -4.36 -1.82 18.46
CA LEU A 71 -4.87 -0.81 17.52
C LEU A 71 -3.92 -0.55 16.34
N PHE A 72 -2.61 -0.51 16.60
CA PHE A 72 -1.64 -0.33 15.53
C PHE A 72 -1.57 -1.56 14.60
N CYS A 73 -1.64 -2.77 15.15
CA CYS A 73 -1.70 -4.00 14.37
C CYS A 73 -2.99 -4.10 13.54
N THR A 74 -4.14 -3.71 14.10
CA THR A 74 -5.40 -3.72 13.36
C THR A 74 -5.37 -2.71 12.22
N MET A 75 -4.83 -1.50 12.43
CA MET A 75 -4.64 -0.51 11.36
C MET A 75 -3.75 -1.04 10.23
N LEU A 76 -2.63 -1.68 10.54
CA LEU A 76 -1.76 -2.26 9.52
C LEU A 76 -2.48 -3.39 8.75
N GLY A 77 -3.24 -4.22 9.46
CA GLY A 77 -4.02 -5.31 8.86
C GLY A 77 -5.10 -4.80 7.91
N THR A 78 -5.86 -3.76 8.30
CA THR A 78 -6.89 -3.19 7.43
C THR A 78 -6.29 -2.53 6.21
N ILE A 79 -5.18 -1.78 6.35
CA ILE A 79 -4.48 -1.18 5.21
C ILE A 79 -4.03 -2.25 4.22
N ALA A 80 -3.41 -3.34 4.70
CA ALA A 80 -2.97 -4.43 3.84
C ALA A 80 -4.16 -5.11 3.12
N TYR A 81 -5.27 -5.33 3.83
CA TYR A 81 -6.49 -5.90 3.26
C TYR A 81 -7.07 -5.02 2.15
N TYR A 82 -7.23 -3.71 2.41
CA TYR A 82 -7.72 -2.77 1.40
C TYR A 82 -6.77 -2.65 0.21
N LEU A 83 -5.46 -2.65 0.45
CA LEU A 83 -4.48 -2.59 -0.63
C LEU A 83 -4.56 -3.82 -1.53
N GLN A 84 -4.75 -5.01 -0.94
CA GLN A 84 -4.94 -6.25 -1.70
C GLN A 84 -6.22 -6.20 -2.56
N ASN A 85 -7.33 -5.76 -1.96
CA ASN A 85 -8.58 -5.63 -2.71
C ASN A 85 -8.47 -4.58 -3.82
N LEU A 86 -7.86 -3.42 -3.52
CA LEU A 86 -7.62 -2.38 -4.52
C LEU A 86 -6.79 -2.93 -5.68
N TRP A 87 -5.74 -3.71 -5.39
CA TRP A 87 -4.90 -4.34 -6.40
C TRP A 87 -5.72 -5.26 -7.31
N PHE A 88 -6.54 -6.15 -6.75
CA PHE A 88 -7.36 -7.06 -7.54
C PHE A 88 -8.45 -6.34 -8.34
N GLU A 89 -9.15 -5.39 -7.73
CA GLU A 89 -10.27 -4.71 -8.37
C GLU A 89 -9.80 -3.70 -9.43
N ASN A 90 -8.72 -2.97 -9.19
CA ASN A 90 -8.31 -1.86 -10.05
C ASN A 90 -7.16 -2.20 -11.00
N LEU A 91 -6.19 -3.02 -10.58
CA LEU A 91 -5.02 -3.31 -11.42
C LEU A 91 -5.23 -4.55 -12.29
N ALA A 92 -6.12 -5.47 -11.89
CA ALA A 92 -6.36 -6.66 -12.71
C ALA A 92 -7.22 -6.37 -13.96
N ARG A 93 -8.19 -5.44 -13.91
CA ARG A 93 -9.05 -5.09 -15.06
C ARG A 93 -9.67 -3.67 -15.00
N PRO A 94 -8.92 -2.57 -15.18
CA PRO A 94 -9.55 -1.26 -15.33
C PRO A 94 -9.91 -1.00 -16.80
N MET A 95 -11.07 -1.45 -17.25
CA MET A 95 -11.69 -0.88 -18.46
C MET A 95 -12.75 0.13 -18.05
N ILE A 96 -12.31 1.37 -17.76
CA ILE A 96 -13.23 2.48 -17.51
C ILE A 96 -13.63 3.04 -18.88
N VAL A 97 -14.79 2.59 -19.40
CA VAL A 97 -15.38 3.16 -20.62
C VAL A 97 -16.19 4.39 -20.23
N ASN A 98 -15.57 5.55 -20.35
CA ASN A 98 -16.27 6.82 -20.22
C ASN A 98 -17.01 7.08 -21.54
N MET A 99 -18.33 6.86 -21.54
CA MET A 99 -19.18 7.31 -22.65
C MET A 99 -19.41 8.81 -22.51
N GLU A 100 -18.49 9.60 -23.04
CA GLU A 100 -18.75 11.03 -23.23
C GLU A 100 -19.74 11.17 -24.40
N SER A 101 -20.94 11.68 -24.12
CA SER A 101 -21.82 12.19 -25.16
C SER A 101 -21.25 13.52 -25.65
N SER A 102 -20.12 13.48 -26.37
CA SER A 102 -19.67 14.65 -27.10
C SER A 102 -20.77 14.97 -28.11
N THR A 103 -21.41 16.13 -27.98
CA THR A 103 -22.28 16.69 -29.02
C THR A 103 -21.40 17.00 -30.22
N TYR A 104 -21.01 15.96 -30.95
CA TYR A 104 -20.19 16.09 -32.12
C TYR A 104 -21.05 16.84 -33.16
N PRO A 105 -20.61 18.02 -33.62
CA PRO A 105 -21.42 18.83 -34.50
C PRO A 105 -21.70 18.03 -35.78
N ILE A 106 -22.99 17.95 -36.14
CA ILE A 106 -23.51 17.14 -37.26
C ILE A 106 -22.80 17.49 -38.59
N SER A 107 -22.22 18.69 -38.69
CA SER A 107 -21.48 19.17 -39.86
C SER A 107 -20.16 18.44 -40.15
N ASN A 108 -19.57 17.73 -39.19
CA ASN A 108 -18.25 17.09 -39.36
C ASN A 108 -18.32 15.55 -39.42
N ILE A 109 -19.52 14.97 -39.42
CA ILE A 109 -19.67 13.51 -39.40
C ILE A 109 -19.48 12.99 -40.82
N GLU A 110 -18.51 12.08 -41.02
CA GLU A 110 -18.37 11.37 -42.28
C GLU A 110 -19.64 10.56 -42.56
N PHE A 111 -20.23 10.76 -43.74
CA PHE A 111 -21.43 10.03 -44.11
C PHE A 111 -21.10 8.53 -44.20
N PRO A 112 -21.82 7.67 -43.46
CA PRO A 112 -21.51 6.25 -43.45
C PRO A 112 -21.73 5.65 -44.84
N ALA A 113 -21.00 4.58 -45.15
CA ALA A 113 -21.27 3.81 -46.36
C ALA A 113 -22.68 3.21 -46.27
N VAL A 114 -23.59 3.70 -47.12
CA VAL A 114 -24.94 3.14 -47.25
C VAL A 114 -24.91 2.08 -48.34
N THR A 115 -25.01 0.82 -47.94
CA THR A 115 -25.17 -0.29 -48.88
C THR A 115 -26.65 -0.53 -49.13
N LEU A 116 -27.12 -0.28 -50.35
CA LEU A 116 -28.47 -0.61 -50.79
C LEU A 116 -28.45 -1.95 -51.52
N CYS A 117 -29.15 -2.94 -50.97
CA CYS A 117 -29.39 -4.22 -51.63
C CYS A 117 -30.81 -4.27 -52.17
N ASN A 118 -30.99 -4.78 -53.37
CA ASN A 118 -32.32 -5.11 -53.89
C ASN A 118 -32.94 -6.21 -53.00
N PHE A 119 -34.22 -6.08 -52.66
CA PHE A 119 -34.97 -7.17 -52.01
C PHE A 119 -35.01 -8.43 -52.87
N ASN A 120 -35.02 -8.24 -54.19
CA ASN A 120 -34.92 -9.36 -55.09
C ASN A 120 -33.45 -9.83 -55.22
N ARG A 121 -33.22 -11.08 -54.79
CA ARG A 121 -31.90 -11.72 -54.79
C ARG A 121 -31.40 -12.08 -56.18
N ILE A 122 -32.29 -12.31 -57.15
CA ILE A 122 -31.94 -12.79 -58.49
C ILE A 122 -32.77 -12.05 -59.55
N SER A 123 -32.13 -11.50 -60.57
CA SER A 123 -32.85 -10.88 -61.69
C SER A 123 -33.55 -11.95 -62.55
N LYS A 124 -34.69 -11.62 -63.17
CA LYS A 124 -35.43 -12.57 -64.02
C LYS A 124 -34.56 -13.11 -65.17
N ASP A 125 -33.79 -12.24 -65.82
CA ASP A 125 -32.86 -12.61 -66.89
C ASP A 125 -31.78 -13.61 -66.42
N SER A 126 -31.25 -13.41 -65.21
CA SER A 126 -30.29 -14.34 -64.61
C SER A 126 -30.94 -15.69 -64.24
N LEU A 127 -32.21 -15.69 -63.83
CA LEU A 127 -32.96 -16.91 -63.52
C LEU A 127 -33.27 -17.72 -64.78
N GLU A 128 -33.70 -17.06 -65.86
CA GLU A 128 -33.99 -17.72 -67.14
C GLU A 128 -32.73 -18.37 -67.74
N LYS A 129 -31.56 -17.71 -67.65
CA LYS A 129 -30.27 -18.29 -68.06
C LYS A 129 -29.87 -19.52 -67.25
N LEU A 130 -30.15 -19.54 -65.94
CA LEU A 130 -29.89 -20.69 -65.07
C LEU A 130 -30.83 -21.88 -65.31
N ILE A 131 -32.02 -21.66 -65.86
CA ILE A 131 -33.02 -22.72 -66.11
C ILE A 131 -32.82 -23.36 -67.50
N LEU A 132 -32.22 -22.63 -68.44
CA LEU A 132 -32.00 -23.07 -69.83
C LEU A 132 -30.64 -23.78 -70.05
N GLU A 133 -29.77 -23.81 -69.04
CA GLU A 133 -28.54 -24.62 -68.99
C GLU A 133 -28.81 -25.97 -68.31
#